data_AF-A0A2V8RBZ8-F1
#
_entry.id   AF-A0A2V8RBZ8-F1
#
_cell.length_a   1.000
_cell.length_b   1.000
_cell.length_c   1.000
_cell.angle_alpha   90.00
_cell.angle_beta   90.00
_cell.angle_gamma   90.00
#
_symmetry.space_group_name_H-M   'P 1'
#
loop_
_entity.id
_entity.type
_entity.pdbx_description
1 polymer ?
#
loop_
_entity_poly.entity_id
_entity_poly.type
_entity_poly.pdbx_seq_one_letter_code
_entity_poly.pdbx_strand_id
1 'polypeptide(L)'
;MREERKEDAVQRPTRRRFAKTLAAAAIAAPVLAAAASAQKPPATAEPKAPPNPQPSPQQPPPKPSPTAEAYAEVARARFGEHLGPEQLDAVKRDLEGNVRNADRLRAFKLQNSDEPDFVFGA
;
A
#
# COMPACT_ATOMS: atom_id res chain seq x y z
N MET A 1 -25.35 -24.52 -34.67
CA MET A 1 -25.35 -23.07 -34.37
C MET A 1 -24.43 -22.86 -33.18
N ARG A 2 -23.32 -22.14 -33.37
CA ARG A 2 -22.41 -21.75 -32.29
C ARG A 2 -22.82 -20.34 -31.88
N GLU A 3 -23.31 -20.17 -30.66
CA GLU A 3 -23.53 -18.83 -30.11
C GLU A 3 -22.21 -18.32 -29.52
N GLU A 4 -21.66 -17.30 -30.17
CA GLU A 4 -20.57 -16.50 -29.67
C GLU A 4 -21.05 -15.73 -28.43
N ARG A 5 -20.60 -16.14 -27.25
CA ARG A 5 -20.76 -15.34 -26.02
C ARG A 5 -19.79 -14.16 -26.10
N LYS A 6 -20.24 -13.09 -26.77
CA LYS A 6 -19.57 -11.79 -26.79
C LYS A 6 -19.63 -11.15 -25.40
N GLU A 7 -18.44 -10.84 -24.90
CA GLU A 7 -18.09 -9.63 -24.13
C GLU A 7 -18.99 -9.22 -22.97
N ASP A 8 -18.60 -9.62 -21.76
CA ASP A 8 -18.73 -8.78 -20.55
C ASP A 8 -17.42 -8.85 -19.75
N ALA A 9 -16.32 -8.46 -20.41
CA ALA A 9 -15.11 -8.11 -19.70
C ALA A 9 -15.36 -6.76 -19.01
N VAL A 10 -15.91 -6.79 -17.80
CA VAL A 10 -15.97 -5.64 -16.90
C VAL A 10 -14.53 -5.12 -16.75
N GLN A 11 -14.22 -4.05 -17.49
CA GLN A 11 -12.87 -3.51 -17.56
C GLN A 11 -12.51 -2.91 -16.19
N ARG A 12 -11.80 -3.69 -15.38
CA ARG A 12 -11.25 -3.24 -14.11
C ARG A 12 -10.36 -2.01 -14.34
N PRO A 13 -10.55 -0.91 -13.61
CA PRO A 13 -9.74 0.28 -13.79
C PRO A 13 -8.27 -0.06 -13.46
N THR A 14 -7.38 0.12 -14.43
CA THR A 14 -5.94 -0.12 -14.26
C THR A 14 -5.20 1.19 -14.04
N ARG A 15 -4.15 1.18 -13.21
CA ARG A 15 -3.29 2.34 -12.92
C ARG A 15 -2.74 2.99 -14.20
N ARG A 16 -2.47 2.18 -15.23
CA ARG A 16 -2.00 2.62 -16.55
C ARG A 16 -3.04 3.43 -17.31
N ARG A 17 -4.34 3.08 -17.20
CA ARG A 17 -5.42 3.81 -17.87
C ARG A 17 -5.64 5.18 -17.24
N PHE A 18 -5.57 5.25 -15.91
CA PHE A 18 -5.61 6.51 -15.17
C PHE A 18 -4.48 7.47 -15.58
N ALA A 19 -3.24 6.97 -15.66
CA ALA A 19 -2.09 7.77 -16.09
C ALA A 19 -2.23 8.30 -17.53
N LYS A 20 -2.81 7.50 -18.44
CA LYS A 20 -3.08 7.92 -19.83
C LYS A 20 -4.12 9.04 -19.92
N THR A 21 -5.18 9.01 -19.11
CA THR A 21 -6.17 10.10 -19.08
C THR A 21 -5.61 11.41 -18.54
N LEU A 22 -4.74 11.37 -17.52
CA LEU A 22 -4.06 12.57 -17.03
C LEU A 22 -3.13 13.19 -18.09
N ALA A 23 -2.39 12.37 -18.83
CA ALA A 23 -1.49 12.85 -19.87
C ALA A 23 -2.23 13.53 -21.04
N ALA A 24 -3.41 13.05 -21.43
CA ALA A 24 -4.20 13.62 -22.52
C ALA A 24 -4.74 15.04 -22.21
N ALA A 25 -5.06 15.32 -20.95
CA ALA A 25 -5.58 16.63 -20.54
C ALA A 25 -4.52 17.76 -20.58
N ALA A 26 -3.23 17.41 -20.50
CA ALA A 26 -2.13 18.38 -20.50
C ALA A 26 -1.83 18.98 -21.90
N ILE A 27 -2.31 18.36 -22.98
CA ILE A 27 -1.95 18.75 -24.35
C ILE A 27 -2.92 19.81 -24.92
N ALA A 28 -4.10 19.98 -24.33
CA ALA A 28 -5.12 20.93 -24.80
C ALA A 28 -4.99 22.35 -24.20
N ALA A 29 -3.96 22.62 -23.39
CA ALA A 29 -3.80 23.90 -22.69
C ALA A 29 -3.29 25.10 -23.52
N PRO A 30 -2.51 24.97 -24.62
CA PRO A 30 -1.83 26.16 -25.15
C PRO A 30 -2.72 27.04 -26.04
N VAL A 31 -3.88 26.57 -26.52
CA VAL A 31 -4.73 27.36 -27.43
C VAL A 31 -5.63 28.36 -26.69
N LEU A 32 -5.95 28.13 -25.40
CA LEU A 32 -6.74 29.06 -24.58
C LEU A 32 -5.91 30.21 -23.99
N ALA A 33 -4.58 30.08 -23.92
CA ALA A 33 -3.71 31.11 -23.35
C ALA A 33 -3.51 32.33 -24.28
N ALA A 34 -3.72 32.18 -25.59
CA ALA A 34 -3.50 33.26 -26.56
C ALA A 34 -4.69 34.24 -26.71
N ALA A 35 -5.88 33.89 -26.20
CA ALA A 35 -7.08 34.74 -26.31
C ALA A 35 -7.34 35.63 -25.07
N ALA A 36 -6.55 35.47 -24.00
CA ALA A 36 -6.85 36.08 -22.70
C ALA A 36 -6.16 37.44 -22.45
N SER A 37 -5.40 37.98 -23.40
CA SER A 37 -4.58 39.18 -23.17
C SER A 37 -5.32 40.53 -23.24
N ALA A 38 -6.64 40.55 -23.41
CA ALA A 38 -7.39 41.80 -23.65
C ALA A 38 -8.44 42.18 -22.60
N GLN A 39 -8.59 41.46 -21.50
CA GLN A 39 -9.57 41.82 -20.45
C GLN A 39 -8.89 41.92 -19.09
N LYS A 40 -8.92 43.12 -18.51
CA LYS A 40 -8.60 43.36 -17.10
C LYS A 40 -9.51 42.46 -16.25
N PRO A 41 -8.99 41.45 -15.54
CA PRO A 41 -9.85 40.60 -14.74
C PRO A 41 -10.39 41.39 -13.53
N PRO A 42 -11.67 41.21 -13.16
CA PRO A 42 -12.16 41.62 -11.86
C PRO A 42 -11.36 40.88 -10.78
N ALA A 43 -11.15 41.54 -9.64
CA ALA A 43 -10.48 40.96 -8.48
C ALA A 43 -11.18 39.67 -8.06
N THR A 44 -10.66 38.55 -8.57
CA THR A 44 -11.10 37.20 -8.25
C THR A 44 -10.41 36.87 -6.95
N ALA A 45 -11.20 36.61 -5.91
CA ALA A 45 -10.66 36.09 -4.65
C ALA A 45 -9.75 34.91 -4.96
N GLU A 46 -8.50 34.99 -4.51
CA GLU A 46 -7.51 33.94 -4.69
C GLU A 46 -8.10 32.60 -4.24
N PRO A 47 -8.01 31.54 -5.06
CA PRO A 47 -8.31 30.19 -4.61
C PRO A 47 -7.43 29.88 -3.40
N LYS A 48 -8.04 29.77 -2.23
CA LYS A 48 -7.33 29.35 -1.02
C LYS A 48 -6.67 28.01 -1.32
N ALA A 49 -5.34 27.97 -1.18
CA ALA A 49 -4.57 26.75 -1.29
C ALA A 49 -5.21 25.63 -0.43
N PRO A 50 -5.21 24.37 -0.89
CA PRO A 50 -5.63 23.27 -0.03
C PRO A 50 -4.80 23.33 1.27
N PRO A 51 -5.42 23.08 2.44
CA PRO A 51 -4.70 23.11 3.70
C PRO A 51 -3.50 22.17 3.61
N ASN A 52 -2.34 22.63 4.08
CA ASN A 52 -1.17 21.78 4.21
C ASN A 52 -1.57 20.48 4.94
N PRO A 53 -1.12 19.31 4.46
CA PRO A 53 -1.40 18.05 5.14
C PRO A 53 -0.93 18.17 6.59
N GLN A 54 -1.89 18.18 7.51
CA GLN A 54 -1.61 18.25 8.94
C GLN A 54 -0.84 16.99 9.33
N PRO A 55 0.29 17.10 10.05
CA PRO A 55 1.01 15.93 10.53
C PRO A 55 0.04 15.04 11.32
N SER A 56 -0.16 13.81 10.86
CA SER A 56 -0.93 12.84 11.64
C SER A 56 -0.23 12.63 12.98
N PRO A 57 -0.96 12.55 14.10
CA PRO A 57 -0.36 12.29 15.41
C PRO A 57 0.49 11.02 15.33
N GLN A 58 1.80 11.16 15.58
CA GLN A 58 2.70 10.03 15.67
C GLN A 58 2.29 9.24 16.90
N GLN A 59 1.64 8.09 16.70
CA GLN A 59 1.41 7.17 17.81
C GLN A 59 2.78 6.72 18.34
N PRO A 60 2.97 6.68 19.67
CA PRO A 60 4.19 6.16 20.26
C PRO A 60 4.43 4.72 19.77
N PRO A 61 5.71 4.32 19.63
CA PRO A 61 6.02 2.97 19.18
C PRO A 61 5.37 1.95 20.12
N PRO A 62 4.75 0.89 19.57
CA PRO A 62 4.12 -0.14 20.39
C PRO A 62 5.16 -0.78 21.31
N LYS A 63 4.73 -1.17 22.52
CA LYS A 63 5.58 -1.90 23.47
C LYS A 63 6.08 -3.21 22.82
N PRO A 64 7.34 -3.62 23.07
CA PRO A 64 7.86 -4.89 22.59
C PRO A 64 7.02 -6.09 23.07
N SER A 65 6.82 -7.04 22.17
CA SER A 65 6.15 -8.31 22.39
C SER A 65 7.08 -9.32 23.09
N PRO A 66 6.69 -9.87 24.25
CA PRO A 66 7.49 -10.89 24.95
C PRO A 66 7.78 -12.13 24.08
N THR A 67 6.84 -12.49 23.21
CA THR A 67 7.00 -13.61 22.27
C THR A 67 8.04 -13.29 21.19
N ALA A 68 8.05 -12.05 20.67
CA ALA A 68 9.05 -11.63 19.69
C ALA A 68 10.46 -11.61 20.30
N GLU A 69 10.59 -11.16 21.55
CA GLU A 69 11.86 -11.21 22.29
C GLU A 69 12.36 -12.65 22.47
N ALA A 70 11.48 -13.56 22.89
CA ALA A 70 11.83 -14.97 23.03
C ALA A 70 12.30 -15.59 21.69
N TYR A 71 11.63 -15.28 20.58
CA TYR A 71 12.06 -15.73 19.25
C TYR A 71 13.38 -15.09 18.81
N ALA A 72 13.64 -13.84 19.18
CA ALA A 72 14.91 -13.19 18.90
C ALA A 72 16.07 -13.84 19.65
N GLU A 73 15.86 -14.29 20.89
CA GLU A 73 16.88 -15.03 21.64
C GLU A 73 17.16 -16.41 21.01
N VAL A 74 16.13 -17.10 20.48
CA VAL A 74 16.33 -18.31 19.69
C VAL A 74 17.12 -18.02 18.40
N ALA A 75 16.81 -16.94 17.69
CA ALA A 75 17.54 -16.53 16.50
C ALA A 75 19.01 -16.20 16.81
N ARG A 76 19.27 -15.48 17.90
CA ARG A 76 20.63 -15.21 18.39
C ARG A 76 21.36 -16.51 18.74
N ALA A 77 20.74 -17.43 19.47
CA ALA A 77 21.38 -18.69 19.86
C ALA A 77 21.74 -19.56 18.63
N ARG A 78 20.95 -19.51 17.56
CA ARG A 78 21.17 -20.30 16.35
C ARG A 78 22.08 -19.65 15.32
N PHE A 79 22.03 -18.33 15.20
CA PHE A 79 22.63 -17.59 14.09
C PHE A 79 23.52 -16.42 14.55
N GLY A 80 23.74 -16.25 15.85
CA GLY A 80 24.49 -15.12 16.42
C GLY A 80 25.92 -15.00 15.91
N GLU A 81 26.59 -16.12 15.62
CA GLU A 81 27.94 -16.15 15.01
C GLU A 81 27.97 -15.56 13.59
N HIS A 82 26.81 -15.46 12.93
CA HIS A 82 26.67 -15.00 11.55
C HIS A 82 25.90 -13.67 11.43
N LEU A 83 25.42 -13.13 12.55
CA LEU A 83 24.60 -11.91 12.56
C LEU A 83 25.29 -10.83 13.39
N GLY A 84 25.62 -9.72 12.72
CA GLY A 84 26.05 -8.51 13.41
C GLY A 84 24.93 -7.93 14.29
N PRO A 85 25.27 -7.03 15.23
CA PRO A 85 24.31 -6.44 16.15
C PRO A 85 23.15 -5.72 15.43
N GLU A 86 23.45 -4.95 14.38
CA GLU A 86 22.42 -4.25 13.59
C GLU A 86 21.48 -5.22 12.87
N GLN A 87 22.01 -6.36 12.39
CA GLN A 87 21.21 -7.39 11.74
C GLN A 87 20.31 -8.11 12.74
N LEU A 88 20.80 -8.38 13.95
CA LEU A 88 19.96 -8.89 15.04
C LEU A 88 18.84 -7.93 15.41
N ASP A 89 19.10 -6.63 15.42
CA ASP A 89 18.07 -5.62 15.68
C ASP A 89 17.06 -5.50 14.53
N ALA A 90 17.48 -5.70 13.28
CA ALA A 90 16.56 -5.84 12.15
C ALA A 90 15.66 -7.08 12.30
N VAL A 91 16.25 -8.24 12.63
CA VAL A 91 15.52 -9.49 12.88
C VAL A 91 14.50 -9.32 14.00
N LYS A 92 14.86 -8.64 15.09
CA LYS A 92 13.93 -8.33 16.19
C LYS A 92 12.71 -7.53 15.70
N ARG A 93 12.92 -6.49 14.89
CA ARG A 93 11.83 -5.66 14.34
C ARG A 93 10.93 -6.43 13.38
N ASP A 94 11.49 -7.36 12.61
CA ASP A 94 10.71 -8.21 11.71
C ASP A 94 9.89 -9.23 12.50
N LEU A 95 10.47 -9.86 13.53
CA LEU A 95 9.77 -10.78 14.42
C LEU A 95 8.61 -10.11 15.15
N GLU A 96 8.80 -8.87 15.60
CA GLU A 96 7.72 -8.01 16.13
C GLU A 96 6.54 -7.87 15.16
N GLY A 97 6.84 -7.56 13.90
CA GLY A 97 5.83 -7.49 12.83
C GLY A 97 5.13 -8.83 12.61
N ASN A 98 5.90 -9.92 12.58
CA ASN A 98 5.40 -11.26 12.33
C ASN A 98 4.49 -11.75 13.46
N VAL A 99 4.82 -11.51 14.72
CA VAL A 99 3.97 -11.88 15.86
C VAL A 99 2.63 -11.15 15.78
N ARG A 100 2.64 -9.82 15.56
CA ARG A 100 1.40 -9.05 15.39
C ARG A 100 0.57 -9.53 14.21
N ASN A 101 1.21 -9.89 13.10
CA ASN A 101 0.51 -10.40 11.93
C ASN A 101 -0.07 -11.80 12.20
N ALA A 102 0.68 -12.67 12.89
CA ALA A 102 0.21 -14.00 13.27
C ALA A 102 -1.02 -13.93 14.19
N ASP A 103 -1.04 -12.99 15.14
CA ASP A 103 -2.19 -12.79 16.02
C ASP A 103 -3.43 -12.34 15.24
N ARG A 104 -3.26 -11.45 14.25
CA ARG A 104 -4.35 -11.06 13.33
C ARG A 104 -4.84 -12.24 12.50
N LEU A 105 -3.94 -13.07 11.98
CA LEU A 105 -4.30 -14.25 11.19
C LEU A 105 -5.04 -15.30 12.04
N ARG A 106 -4.59 -15.54 13.27
CA ARG A 106 -5.23 -16.47 14.22
C ARG A 106 -6.62 -16.01 14.69
N ALA A 107 -6.92 -14.71 14.59
CA ALA A 107 -8.24 -14.20 14.92
C ALA A 107 -9.32 -14.66 13.92
N PHE A 108 -8.93 -15.10 12.72
CA PHE A 108 -9.85 -15.71 11.76
C PHE A 108 -10.12 -17.17 12.16
N LYS A 109 -11.39 -17.50 12.39
CA LYS A 109 -11.82 -18.87 12.68
C LYS A 109 -11.93 -19.66 11.38
N LEU A 110 -11.12 -20.71 11.28
CA LEU A 110 -11.21 -21.69 10.20
C LEU A 110 -11.93 -22.95 10.70
N GLN A 111 -12.71 -23.58 9.83
CA GLN A 111 -13.21 -24.94 10.01
C GLN A 111 -12.15 -25.95 9.57
N ASN A 112 -12.20 -27.17 10.10
CA ASN A 112 -11.31 -28.23 9.61
C ASN A 112 -11.53 -28.58 8.13
N SER A 113 -12.68 -28.19 7.57
CA SER A 113 -12.99 -28.32 6.15
C SER A 113 -12.45 -27.18 5.28
N ASP A 114 -11.87 -26.13 5.87
CA ASP A 114 -11.25 -25.04 5.10
C ASP A 114 -9.90 -25.53 4.57
N GLU A 115 -9.87 -25.85 3.28
CA GLU A 115 -8.68 -26.34 2.58
C GLU A 115 -7.67 -25.22 2.30
N PRO A 116 -6.38 -25.54 2.12
CA PRO A 116 -5.41 -24.57 1.61
C PRO A 116 -5.80 -24.06 0.22
N ASP A 117 -5.39 -22.83 -0.11
CA ASP A 117 -5.68 -22.18 -1.41
C ASP A 117 -5.26 -23.04 -2.61
N PHE A 118 -4.22 -23.85 -2.45
CA PHE A 118 -3.83 -24.85 -3.43
C PHE A 118 -3.21 -26.08 -2.75
N VAL A 119 -3.35 -27.23 -3.42
CA VAL A 119 -2.75 -28.51 -3.05
C VAL A 119 -1.89 -28.99 -4.22
N PHE A 120 -0.67 -29.44 -3.92
CA PHE A 120 0.22 -30.04 -4.92
C PHE A 120 -0.15 -31.52 -5.12
N GLY A 121 -0.25 -31.96 -6.38
CA GLY A 121 -0.47 -33.35 -6.77
C GLY A 121 0.70 -33.88 -7.63
N ALA A 122 0.85 -35.21 -7.68
CA ALA A 122 1.89 -35.92 -8.43
C ALA A 122 1.47 -36.23 -9.88
#